data_AF-A0A915VKD8-F1
#
_entry.id   AF-A0A915VKD8-F1
#
_cell.length_a   1.000
_cell.length_b   1.000
_cell.length_c   1.000
_cell.angle_alpha   90.00
_cell.angle_beta   90.00
_cell.angle_gamma   90.00
#
_symmetry.space_group_name_H-M   'P 1'
#
loop_
_entity.id
_entity.type
_entity.pdbx_description
1 polymer ?
#
loop_
_entity_poly.entity_id
_entity_poly.type
_entity_poly.pdbx_seq_one_letter_code
_entity_poly.pdbx_strand_id
1 'polypeptide(L)' 'MKKICSNCQTTFICNANDIANCQCSSVQLDKTAIALLEKTYKDCLCISCLQKIGSSLKKSSFVPPSKER' A
#
# COMPACT_ATOMS: atom_id res chain seq x y z
N MET A 1 5.45 15.98 -1.88
CA MET A 1 5.74 16.56 -0.54
C MET A 1 6.34 15.48 0.37
N LYS A 2 7.24 15.81 1.31
CA LYS A 2 7.84 14.79 2.20
C LYS A 2 6.81 14.40 3.28
N LYS A 3 6.45 13.12 3.38
CA LYS A 3 5.58 12.55 4.44
C LYS A 3 6.33 11.48 5.22
N ILE A 4 5.87 11.20 6.43
CA ILE A 4 6.37 10.11 7.26
C ILE A 4 5.42 8.92 7.11
N CYS A 5 5.97 7.74 6.88
CA CYS A 5 5.17 6.54 6.75
C CYS A 5 4.69 6.05 8.13
N SER A 6 3.39 5.87 8.31
CA SER A 6 2.84 5.41 9.60
C SER A 6 3.21 3.98 9.98
N ASN A 7 3.73 3.18 9.05
CA ASN A 7 4.12 1.79 9.31
C ASN A 7 5.59 1.65 9.75
N CYS A 8 6.51 2.34 9.07
CA CYS A 8 7.95 2.22 9.33
C CYS A 8 8.61 3.53 9.80
N GLN A 9 7.84 4.60 9.96
CA GLN A 9 8.29 5.95 10.37
C GLN A 9 9.40 6.54 9.49
N THR A 10 9.57 6.03 8.27
CA THR A 10 10.53 6.57 7.29
C THR A 10 9.95 7.81 6.62
N THR A 11 10.80 8.81 6.44
CA THR A 11 10.49 9.98 5.61
C THR A 11 10.61 9.62 4.13
N PHE A 12 9.55 9.84 3.36
CA PHE A 12 9.52 9.56 1.92
C PHE A 12 8.79 10.66 1.17
N ILE A 13 8.97 10.71 -0.15
CA ILE A 13 8.23 11.64 -1.00
C ILE A 13 6.90 11.02 -1.38
N CYS A 14 5.83 11.61 -0.85
CA CYS A 14 4.46 11.28 -1.22
C CYS A 14 3.93 12.39 -2.14
N ASN A 15 3.59 12.01 -3.37
CA ASN A 15 2.87 12.86 -4.31
C ASN A 15 1.44 12.34 -4.43
N ALA A 16 0.70 12.25 -3.31
CA ALA A 16 -0.69 11.83 -3.35
C ALA A 16 -1.56 12.73 -4.26
N ASN A 17 -1.17 14.00 -4.40
CA ASN A 17 -1.80 14.96 -5.31
C ASN A 17 -1.56 14.64 -6.79
N ASP A 18 -0.52 13.87 -7.10
CA ASP A 18 -0.17 13.42 -8.45
C ASP A 18 0.17 11.93 -8.39
N ILE A 19 -0.87 11.11 -8.33
CA ILE A 19 -0.72 9.67 -8.09
C ILE A 19 0.14 9.01 -9.18
N ALA A 20 0.08 9.51 -10.41
CA ALA A 20 0.89 9.05 -11.53
C ALA A 20 2.40 9.24 -11.27
N ASN A 21 2.79 10.33 -10.61
CA ASN A 21 4.17 10.61 -10.17
C ASN A 21 4.44 10.19 -8.71
N CYS A 22 3.53 9.47 -8.07
CA CYS A 22 3.77 8.92 -6.74
C CYS A 22 4.62 7.66 -6.84
N GLN A 23 5.61 7.56 -5.95
CA GLN A 23 6.39 6.32 -5.75
C GLN A 23 5.50 5.09 -5.51
N CYS A 24 4.33 5.31 -4.91
CA CYS A 24 3.33 4.29 -4.69
C CYS A 24 2.74 3.69 -5.97
N SER A 25 2.61 4.47 -7.06
CA SER A 25 2.05 4.00 -8.34
C SER A 25 3.06 3.20 -9.17
N SER A 26 4.35 3.27 -8.85
CA SER A 26 5.37 2.44 -9.49
C SER A 26 5.34 0.99 -8.98
N VAL A 27 4.67 0.75 -7.84
CA VAL A 27 4.50 -0.59 -7.28
C VAL A 27 3.30 -1.27 -7.93
N GLN A 28 3.54 -2.44 -8.52
CA GLN A 28 2.48 -3.31 -9.03
C GLN A 28 1.86 -4.10 -7.87
N LEU A 29 0.68 -3.67 -7.43
CA LEU A 29 -0.14 -4.36 -6.44
C LEU A 29 -1.40 -4.89 -7.13
N ASP A 30 -1.79 -6.12 -6.79
CA ASP A 30 -3.08 -6.69 -7.24
C ASP A 30 -4.26 -5.89 -6.68
N LYS A 31 -5.39 -5.89 -7.39
CA LYS A 31 -6.61 -5.20 -6.94
C LYS A 31 -7.04 -5.61 -5.54
N THR A 32 -6.89 -6.90 -5.21
CA THR A 32 -7.17 -7.44 -3.88
C THR A 32 -6.25 -6.85 -2.81
N ALA A 33 -4.97 -6.69 -3.14
CA ALA A 33 -3.98 -6.06 -2.25
C ALA A 33 -4.31 -4.58 -2.04
N ILE A 34 -4.64 -3.84 -3.11
CA ILE A 34 -5.02 -2.43 -3.03
C ILE A 34 -6.26 -2.24 -2.14
N ALA A 35 -7.32 -3.03 -2.37
CA ALA A 35 -8.54 -2.96 -1.57
C ALA A 35 -8.29 -3.32 -0.09
N LEU A 36 -7.37 -4.24 0.19
CA LEU A 36 -6.95 -4.54 1.56
C LEU A 36 -6.20 -3.35 2.16
N LEU A 37 -5.25 -2.77 1.42
CA LEU A 37 -4.51 -1.60 1.87
C LEU A 37 -5.44 -0.44 2.20
N GLU A 38 -6.43 -0.13 1.37
CA GLU A 38 -7.41 0.93 1.64
C GLU A 38 -8.26 0.65 2.90
N LYS A 39 -8.51 -0.62 3.21
CA LYS A 39 -9.21 -1.02 4.44
C LYS A 39 -8.33 -0.97 5.68
N THR A 40 -7.08 -1.41 5.57
CA THR A 40 -6.14 -1.55 6.69
C THR A 40 -5.43 -0.24 7.00
N TYR A 41 -5.07 0.53 5.97
CA TYR A 41 -4.28 1.75 6.06
C TYR A 41 -5.04 2.92 5.43
N LYS A 42 -5.39 3.91 6.26
CA LYS A 42 -6.00 5.16 5.80
C LYS A 42 -4.97 6.23 5.39
N ASP A 43 -3.69 5.96 5.62
CA ASP A 43 -2.60 6.90 5.40
C ASP A 43 -1.60 6.42 4.35
N CYS A 44 -0.81 7.36 3.82
CA CYS A 44 0.17 7.05 2.79
C CYS A 44 1.33 6.21 3.33
N LEU A 45 1.59 5.09 2.64
CA LEU A 45 2.73 4.22 2.90
C LEU A 45 3.89 4.53 1.95
N CYS A 46 5.12 4.31 2.41
CA CYS A 46 6.29 4.41 1.55
C CYS A 46 6.38 3.23 0.57
N ILE A 47 7.14 3.42 -0.51
CA ILE A 47 7.33 2.41 -1.55
C ILE A 47 7.87 1.09 -0.98
N SER A 48 8.79 1.14 -0.01
CA SER A 48 9.35 -0.06 0.61
C SER A 48 8.32 -0.87 1.39
N CYS A 49 7.40 -0.19 2.10
CA CYS A 49 6.29 -0.85 2.78
C CYS A 49 5.31 -1.45 1.77
N LEU A 50 4.97 -0.72 0.72
CA LEU A 50 4.09 -1.19 -0.35
C LEU A 50 4.66 -2.44 -1.04
N GLN A 51 5.94 -2.42 -1.39
CA GLN A 51 6.63 -3.57 -1.99
C GLN A 51 6.68 -4.77 -1.05
N LYS A 52 6.97 -4.55 0.25
CA LYS A 52 6.96 -5.62 1.25
C LYS A 52 5.57 -6.22 1.40
N ILE A 53 4.52 -5.41 1.49
CA ILE A 53 3.14 -5.88 1.62
C ILE A 53 2.73 -6.64 0.35
N GLY A 54 2.97 -6.09 -0.83
CA GLY A 54 2.71 -6.78 -2.10
C GLY A 54 3.43 -8.13 -2.20
N SER A 55 4.69 -8.18 -1.77
CA SER A 55 5.47 -9.42 -1.74
C SER A 55 4.99 -10.40 -0.66
N SER A 56 4.52 -9.89 0.48
CA SER A 56 4.02 -10.71 1.60
C SER A 56 2.63 -11.28 1.32
N LEU A 57 1.76 -10.53 0.64
CA LEU A 57 0.43 -10.97 0.22
C LEU A 57 0.49 -12.10 -0.80
N LYS A 58 1.54 -12.14 -1.63
CA LYS A 58 1.77 -13.30 -2.52
C LYS A 58 2.17 -14.57 -1.78
N LYS A 59 2.73 -14.46 -0.58
CA LYS A 59 3.24 -15.60 0.20
C LYS A 59 2.27 -16.11 1.26
N SER A 60 1.40 -15.24 1.75
CA SER A 60 0.45 -15.58 2.80
C SER A 60 -0.94 -15.62 2.20
N SER A 61 -1.58 -16.78 2.27
CA SER A 61 -3.02 -17.02 2.06
C SER A 61 -3.88 -16.17 3.00
N PHE A 62 -3.77 -14.84 2.94
CA PHE A 62 -4.59 -13.92 3.70
C PHE A 62 -5.96 -13.88 3.03
N VAL A 63 -6.81 -14.81 3.44
CA VAL A 63 -8.21 -14.93 3.04
C VAL A 63 -8.89 -13.57 3.32
N PRO A 64 -9.32 -12.83 2.28
CA PRO A 64 -10.21 -11.70 2.52
C PRO A 64 -11.48 -12.25 3.19
N PRO A 65 -12.08 -11.57 4.18
CA PRO A 65 -13.40 -11.97 4.65
C PRO A 65 -14.33 -11.89 3.44
N SER A 66 -14.74 -13.07 2.98
CA SER A 66 -15.77 -13.30 2.00
C SER A 66 -16.88 -12.31 2.27
N LYS A 67 -17.15 -11.42 1.31
CA LYS A 67 -18.40 -10.68 1.31
C LYS A 67 -19.47 -11.70 0.95
N GLU A 68 -19.98 -12.37 1.97
CA GLU A 68 -21.17 -13.20 1.88
C GLU A 68 -22.36 -12.29 1.56
N ARG A 69 -22.91 -12.53 0.36
CA ARG A 69 -24.24 -12.16 -0.14
C ARG A 69 -24.52 -10.71 -0.55
#